data_AF-A0A8J7GY92-F1
#
_entry.id   AF-A0A8J7GY92-F1
#
_cell.length_a   1.000
_cell.length_b   1.000
_cell.length_c   1.000
_cell.angle_alpha   90.00
_cell.angle_beta   90.00
_cell.angle_gamma   90.00
#
_symmetry.space_group_name_H-M   'P 1'
#
loop_
_entity.id
_entity.type
_entity.pdbx_description
1 polymer ?
#
loop_
_entity_poly.entity_id
_entity_poly.type
_entity_poly.pdbx_seq_one_letter_code
_entity_poly.pdbx_strand_id
1 'polypeptide(L)'
;MSKSKMLAPGVPEFREYVDCANTLHKFKNVLYEIPSGMGFWIWATERVDGPGYQFKSAVESSPYIAYLGLHKKIQDALSQKHLVWQSDQPSMLNGKLAGTIRHDGVVIDGKLIGYDDFIGLLTTHEGF
;
A
#
# COMPACT_ATOMS: atom_id res chain seq x y z
N MET A 1 -2.95 21.33 15.47
CA MET A 1 -2.05 20.48 16.28
C MET A 1 -0.92 20.00 15.40
N SER A 2 0.33 20.32 15.74
CA SER A 2 1.52 19.98 14.94
C SER A 2 1.90 18.51 15.15
N LYS A 3 2.05 17.73 14.08
CA LYS A 3 2.58 16.37 14.12
C LYS A 3 4.11 16.45 14.03
N SER A 4 4.83 15.98 15.04
CA SER A 4 6.29 15.92 14.99
C SER A 4 6.73 14.67 14.21
N LYS A 5 7.45 14.86 13.10
CA LYS A 5 8.07 13.77 12.35
C LYS A 5 9.26 13.24 13.14
N MET A 6 9.32 11.94 13.35
CA MET A 6 10.41 11.30 14.10
C MET A 6 10.96 10.08 13.34
N LEU A 7 12.23 9.76 13.59
CA LEU A 7 12.79 8.43 13.35
C LEU A 7 12.97 7.78 14.72
N ALA A 8 12.16 6.77 15.04
CA ALA A 8 12.32 6.01 16.27
C ALA A 8 13.42 4.94 16.09
N PRO A 9 14.19 4.61 17.14
CA PRO A 9 15.13 3.48 17.09
C PRO A 9 14.42 2.20 16.60
N GLY A 10 14.99 1.52 15.61
CA GLY A 10 14.42 0.31 15.02
C GLY A 10 13.37 0.52 13.92
N VAL A 11 13.01 1.77 13.59
CA VAL A 11 12.16 2.09 12.43
C VAL A 11 13.04 2.73 11.35
N PRO A 12 13.42 1.98 10.29
CA PRO A 12 14.29 2.52 9.24
C PRO A 12 13.53 3.53 8.38
N GLU A 13 14.21 4.59 7.91
CA GLU A 13 13.61 5.56 6.97
C GLU A 13 13.19 4.90 5.66
N PHE A 14 13.94 3.89 5.20
CA PHE A 14 13.63 3.16 3.97
C PHE A 14 13.59 1.66 4.20
N ARG A 15 12.76 0.96 3.43
CA ARG A 15 12.77 -0.50 3.35
C ARG A 15 12.38 -0.97 1.95
N GLU A 16 12.93 -2.11 1.56
CA GLU A 16 12.72 -2.73 0.27
C GLU A 16 11.97 -4.04 0.43
N TYR A 17 11.11 -4.35 -0.54
CA TYR A 17 10.25 -5.54 -0.58
C TYR A 17 10.25 -6.08 -2.00
N VAL A 18 10.25 -7.41 -2.13
CA VAL A 18 10.09 -8.07 -3.43
C VAL A 18 8.64 -8.52 -3.56
N ASP A 19 8.01 -8.23 -4.69
CA ASP A 19 6.65 -8.69 -5.00
C ASP A 19 6.62 -10.12 -5.57
N CYS A 20 5.41 -10.62 -5.84
CA CYS A 20 5.21 -11.91 -6.48
C CYS A 20 5.75 -12.03 -7.92
N ALA A 21 6.14 -10.92 -8.55
CA ALA A 21 6.75 -10.87 -9.88
C ALA A 21 8.28 -10.71 -9.83
N ASN A 22 8.90 -10.82 -8.65
CA ASN A 22 10.33 -10.55 -8.40
C ASN A 22 10.76 -9.09 -8.66
N THR A 23 9.82 -8.15 -8.62
CA THR A 23 10.08 -6.71 -8.70
C THR A 23 10.47 -6.17 -7.33
N LEU A 24 11.52 -5.35 -7.27
CA LEU A 24 11.95 -4.70 -6.02
C LEU A 24 11.22 -3.36 -5.84
N HIS A 25 10.47 -3.23 -4.76
CA HIS A 25 9.74 -2.04 -4.37
C HIS A 25 10.40 -1.36 -3.18
N LYS A 26 10.69 -0.05 -3.29
CA LYS A 26 11.32 0.74 -2.23
C LYS A 26 10.32 1.67 -1.58
N PHE A 27 10.21 1.59 -0.26
CA PHE A 27 9.27 2.39 0.52
C PHE A 27 10.02 3.35 1.45
N LYS A 28 9.52 4.58 1.53
CA LYS A 28 9.91 5.56 2.53
C LYS A 28 8.93 5.53 3.69
N ASN A 29 9.44 5.30 4.89
CA ASN A 29 8.68 5.32 6.13
C ASN A 29 8.68 6.72 6.74
N VAL A 30 7.52 7.15 7.21
CA VAL A 30 7.37 8.36 8.00
C VAL A 30 6.57 8.03 9.24
N LEU A 31 7.19 8.20 10.40
CA LEU A 31 6.57 8.00 11.71
C LEU A 31 6.18 9.35 12.30
N TYR A 32 4.98 9.38 12.87
CA TYR A 32 4.42 10.49 13.62
C TYR A 32 4.00 9.98 14.99
N GLU A 33 4.39 10.71 16.02
CA GLU A 33 3.76 10.57 17.33
C GLU A 33 2.49 11.44 17.35
N ILE A 34 1.40 10.89 17.89
CA ILE A 34 0.16 11.62 18.04
C ILE A 34 0.31 12.54 19.25
N PRO A 35 0.16 13.88 19.08
CA PRO A 35 0.17 14.80 20.21
C PRO A 35 -0.82 14.35 21.28
N SER A 36 -0.44 14.48 22.56
CA SER A 36 -1.12 13.95 23.76
C SER A 36 -0.89 12.47 24.11
N GLY A 37 0.13 11.83 23.53
CA GLY A 37 0.55 10.48 23.92
C GLY A 37 -0.41 9.37 23.49
N MET A 38 -1.32 9.65 22.55
CA MET A 38 -2.32 8.69 22.05
C MET A 38 -1.75 7.69 21.01
N GLY A 39 -0.43 7.53 20.96
CA GLY A 39 0.22 6.53 20.14
C GLY A 39 1.01 7.02 18.94
N PHE A 40 1.18 6.11 17.99
CA PHE A 40 2.10 6.22 16.87
C PHE A 40 1.40 5.90 15.57
N TRP A 41 1.59 6.76 14.58
CA TRP A 41 1.18 6.53 13.20
C TRP A 41 2.41 6.39 12.32
N ILE A 42 2.43 5.37 11.48
CA ILE A 42 3.47 5.18 10.50
C ILE A 42 2.87 5.02 9.11
N TRP A 43 3.46 5.73 8.15
CA TRP A 43 3.13 5.63 6.73
C TRP A 43 4.33 5.10 5.97
N ALA A 44 4.11 4.17 5.05
CA ALA A 44 5.05 3.82 4.00
C ALA A 44 4.52 4.37 2.69
N THR A 45 5.34 5.11 1.95
CA THR A 45 5.05 5.54 0.58
C THR A 45 6.10 4.97 -0.35
N GLU A 46 5.66 4.30 -1.41
CA GLU A 46 6.54 3.76 -2.43
C GLU A 46 7.27 4.88 -3.20
N ARG A 47 8.51 4.62 -3.60
CA ARG A 47 9.39 5.53 -4.34
C ARG A 47 9.37 5.16 -5.81
N VAL A 48 8.34 5.60 -6.52
CA VAL A 48 8.18 5.44 -7.97
C VAL A 48 7.74 6.77 -8.60
N ASP A 49 8.00 6.91 -9.90
CA ASP A 49 7.50 8.04 -10.68
C ASP A 49 6.02 7.82 -10.99
N GLY A 50 5.14 8.55 -10.29
CA GLY A 50 3.70 8.45 -10.44
C GLY A 50 2.97 7.80 -9.25
N PRO A 51 1.77 7.22 -9.48
CA PRO A 51 0.94 6.67 -8.42
C PRO A 51 1.52 5.33 -7.93
N GLY A 52 2.22 5.37 -6.80
CA GLY A 52 2.72 4.17 -6.10
C GLY A 52 1.81 3.71 -4.97
N TYR A 53 2.22 2.66 -4.27
CA TYR A 53 1.58 2.18 -3.06
C TYR A 53 1.76 3.12 -1.86
N GLN A 54 0.79 3.12 -0.95
CA GLN A 54 0.93 3.73 0.37
C GLN A 54 0.19 2.90 1.38
N PHE A 55 0.89 2.61 2.47
CA PHE A 55 0.35 1.84 3.57
C PHE A 55 0.39 2.68 4.83
N LYS A 56 -0.57 2.43 5.72
CA LYS A 56 -0.62 3.06 7.04
C LYS A 56 -0.85 2.03 8.13
N SER A 57 -0.20 2.25 9.27
CA SER A 57 -0.42 1.50 10.49
C SER A 57 -0.42 2.44 11.68
N ALA A 58 -1.20 2.08 12.70
CA ALA A 58 -1.38 2.88 13.90
C ALA A 58 -1.44 1.95 15.10
N VAL A 59 -0.77 2.33 16.19
CA VAL A 59 -0.89 1.64 17.47
C VAL A 59 -0.61 2.60 18.62
N GLU A 60 -1.24 2.37 19.75
CA GLU A 60 -1.09 3.22 20.94
C GLU A 60 0.21 2.93 21.71
N SER A 61 0.69 1.69 21.68
CA SER A 61 1.68 1.19 22.64
C SER A 61 3.15 1.37 22.23
N SER A 62 3.48 1.35 20.93
CA SER A 62 4.89 1.39 20.50
C SER A 62 5.06 1.71 19.00
N PRO A 63 6.05 2.55 18.62
CA PRO A 63 6.35 2.81 17.21
C PRO A 63 6.83 1.55 16.47
N TYR A 64 7.47 0.60 17.19
CA TYR A 64 7.93 -0.65 16.60
C TYR A 64 6.76 -1.59 16.24
N ILE A 65 5.73 -1.65 17.08
CA ILE A 65 4.53 -2.44 16.80
C ILE A 65 3.76 -1.84 15.61
N ALA A 66 3.65 -0.50 15.54
CA ALA A 66 3.07 0.17 14.37
C ALA A 66 3.83 -0.22 13.09
N TYR A 67 5.17 -0.23 13.16
CA TYR A 67 6.04 -0.62 12.06
C TYR A 67 5.89 -2.09 11.65
N LEU A 68 5.79 -3.04 12.59
CA LEU A 68 5.53 -4.44 12.26
C LEU A 68 4.18 -4.64 11.58
N GLY A 69 3.14 -3.94 12.04
CA GLY A 69 1.83 -3.94 11.37
C GLY A 69 1.89 -3.37 9.96
N LEU A 70 2.72 -2.33 9.74
CA LEU A 70 2.97 -1.78 8.41
C LEU A 70 3.70 -2.78 7.51
N HIS A 71 4.74 -3.44 8.04
CA HIS A 71 5.52 -4.45 7.35
C HIS A 71 4.63 -5.59 6.83
N LYS A 72 3.78 -6.13 7.71
CA LYS A 72 2.85 -7.19 7.35
C LYS A 72 1.87 -6.75 6.25
N LYS A 73 1.31 -5.54 6.34
CA LYS A 73 0.42 -4.99 5.31
C LYS A 73 1.08 -4.88 3.93
N ILE A 74 2.33 -4.44 3.88
CA ILE A 74 3.08 -4.33 2.62
C ILE A 74 3.31 -5.74 2.04
N GLN A 75 3.77 -6.69 2.85
CA GLN A 75 4.02 -8.06 2.38
C GLN A 75 2.74 -8.73 1.88
N ASP A 76 1.64 -8.64 2.64
CA ASP A 76 0.36 -9.24 2.26
C ASP A 76 -0.10 -8.66 0.90
N ALA A 77 0.02 -7.34 0.70
CA ALA A 77 -0.37 -6.67 -0.53
C ALA A 77 0.52 -7.01 -1.75
N LEU A 78 1.81 -7.25 -1.56
CA LEU A 78 2.75 -7.56 -2.66
C LEU A 78 2.85 -9.07 -2.97
N SER A 79 2.33 -9.92 -2.10
CA SER A 79 2.50 -11.38 -2.18
C SER A 79 1.70 -12.07 -3.29
N GLN A 80 0.70 -11.40 -3.87
CA GLN A 80 -0.19 -11.99 -4.86
C GLN A 80 -0.35 -11.06 -6.07
N LYS A 81 -0.45 -11.68 -7.25
CA LYS A 81 -0.78 -11.00 -8.49
C LYS A 81 -2.29 -11.07 -8.70
N HIS A 82 -2.92 -9.91 -8.87
CA HIS A 82 -4.36 -9.77 -9.03
C HIS A 82 -4.79 -9.49 -10.47
N LEU A 83 -3.91 -8.89 -11.28
CA LEU A 83 -4.21 -8.46 -12.64
C LEU A 83 -3.34 -9.17 -13.68
N VAL A 84 -3.93 -9.40 -14.84
CA VAL A 84 -3.23 -9.67 -16.10
C VAL A 84 -3.64 -8.61 -17.13
N TRP A 85 -2.76 -8.32 -18.07
CA TRP A 85 -3.01 -7.29 -19.10
C TRP A 85 -3.10 -7.98 -20.46
N GLN A 86 -4.18 -7.74 -21.18
CA GLN A 86 -4.36 -8.16 -22.57
C GLN A 86 -4.76 -6.95 -23.39
N SER A 87 -3.97 -6.59 -24.40
CA SER A 87 -4.26 -5.47 -25.32
C SER A 87 -4.64 -4.17 -24.58
N ASP A 88 -3.81 -3.75 -23.61
CA ASP A 88 -3.98 -2.57 -22.76
C ASP A 88 -5.20 -2.54 -21.83
N GLN A 89 -6.00 -3.61 -21.80
CA GLN A 89 -7.10 -3.77 -20.86
C GLN A 89 -6.68 -4.67 -19.69
N PRO A 90 -6.85 -4.23 -18.43
CA PRO A 90 -6.65 -5.09 -17.29
C PRO A 90 -7.76 -6.14 -17.22
N SER A 91 -7.44 -7.34 -16.75
CA SER A 91 -8.42 -8.34 -16.35
C SER A 91 -8.01 -9.03 -15.06
N MET A 92 -9.00 -9.49 -14.30
CA MET A 92 -8.76 -10.17 -13.02
C MET A 92 -8.12 -11.54 -13.26
N LEU A 93 -6.96 -11.79 -12.64
CA LEU A 93 -6.29 -13.08 -12.72
C LEU A 93 -6.96 -14.13 -11.84
N ASN A 94 -7.58 -13.70 -10.75
CA ASN A 94 -8.33 -14.53 -9.82
C ASN A 94 -9.61 -13.80 -9.39
N GLY A 95 -10.57 -14.48 -8.78
CA GLY A 95 -11.82 -13.86 -8.32
C GLY A 95 -11.70 -12.86 -7.16
N LYS A 96 -10.52 -12.28 -6.92
CA LYS A 96 -10.24 -11.32 -5.85
C LYS A 96 -9.33 -10.19 -6.35
N LEU A 97 -9.62 -8.97 -5.93
CA LEU A 97 -8.74 -7.83 -6.07
C LEU A 97 -8.32 -7.34 -4.68
N ALA A 98 -7.04 -7.05 -4.52
CA ALA A 98 -6.54 -6.31 -3.37
C ALA A 98 -5.68 -5.15 -3.89
N GLY A 99 -5.86 -3.97 -3.29
CA GLY A 99 -5.20 -2.76 -3.77
C GLY A 99 -5.36 -1.59 -2.81
N THR A 100 -4.83 -0.44 -3.22
CA THR A 100 -4.88 0.81 -2.45
C THR A 100 -5.70 1.85 -3.19
N ILE A 101 -6.75 2.38 -2.56
CA ILE A 101 -7.58 3.45 -3.12
C ILE A 101 -6.79 4.77 -3.16
N ARG A 102 -6.91 5.47 -4.28
CA ARG A 102 -6.33 6.79 -4.59
C ARG A 102 -7.41 7.77 -5.01
N HIS A 103 -7.02 9.03 -5.18
CA HIS A 103 -7.97 10.08 -5.56
C HIS A 103 -8.56 9.85 -6.96
N ASP A 104 -7.81 9.21 -7.83
CA ASP A 104 -8.02 9.03 -9.27
C ASP A 104 -8.30 7.57 -9.66
N GLY A 105 -8.25 6.64 -8.72
CA GLY A 105 -8.46 5.23 -9.00
C GLY A 105 -7.97 4.31 -7.90
N VAL A 106 -7.59 3.08 -8.25
CA VAL A 106 -7.09 2.06 -7.33
C VAL A 106 -5.73 1.56 -7.83
N VAL A 107 -4.72 1.54 -6.97
CA VAL A 107 -3.43 0.92 -7.28
C VAL A 107 -3.51 -0.57 -6.97
N ILE A 108 -3.36 -1.41 -8.00
CA ILE A 108 -3.37 -2.88 -7.93
C ILE A 108 -2.13 -3.37 -8.68
N ASP A 109 -1.36 -4.29 -8.10
CA ASP A 109 -0.10 -4.80 -8.67
C ASP A 109 0.87 -3.69 -9.14
N GLY A 110 0.90 -2.56 -8.41
CA GLY A 110 1.78 -1.41 -8.67
C GLY A 110 1.30 -0.51 -9.80
N LYS A 111 0.10 -0.76 -10.36
CA LYS A 111 -0.48 0.02 -11.44
C LYS A 111 -1.74 0.73 -10.98
N LEU A 112 -1.84 2.02 -11.29
CA LEU A 112 -3.08 2.76 -11.11
C LEU A 112 -4.10 2.35 -12.17
N ILE A 113 -5.25 1.88 -11.72
CA ILE A 113 -6.43 1.62 -12.54
C ILE A 113 -7.41 2.76 -12.26
N GLY A 114 -7.80 3.51 -13.30
CA GLY A 114 -8.78 4.58 -13.18
C GLY A 114 -10.13 4.04 -12.71
N TYR A 115 -10.97 4.88 -12.09
CA TYR A 115 -12.27 4.43 -11.59
C TYR A 115 -13.18 3.83 -12.67
N ASP A 116 -13.18 4.39 -13.88
CA ASP A 116 -13.99 3.89 -14.99
C ASP A 116 -13.57 2.46 -15.39
N ASP A 117 -12.26 2.24 -15.57
CA ASP A 117 -11.69 0.91 -15.87
C ASP A 117 -11.91 -0.06 -14.71
N PHE A 118 -11.80 0.41 -13.47
CA PHE A 118 -12.03 -0.39 -12.27
C PHE A 118 -13.50 -0.85 -12.16
N ILE A 119 -14.46 0.01 -12.50
CA ILE A 119 -15.87 -0.37 -12.59
C ILE A 119 -16.08 -1.40 -13.71
N GLY A 120 -15.40 -1.25 -14.85
CA GLY A 120 -15.39 -2.25 -15.94
C GLY A 120 -14.89 -3.62 -15.48
N LEU A 121 -13.83 -3.65 -14.68
CA LEU A 121 -13.32 -4.90 -14.07
C LEU A 121 -14.37 -5.57 -13.18
N LEU A 122 -15.08 -4.80 -12.35
CA LEU A 122 -16.08 -5.34 -11.42
C LEU A 122 -17.33 -5.86 -12.13
N THR A 123 -17.85 -5.11 -13.11
CA THR A 123 -19.09 -5.45 -13.83
C THR A 123 -18.98 -6.77 -14.60
N THR A 124 -17.77 -7.17 -15.03
CA THR A 124 -17.52 -8.47 -15.67
C THR A 124 -17.75 -9.66 -14.71
N HIS A 125 -17.80 -9.39 -13.40
CA HIS A 125 -18.03 -10.38 -12.35
C HIS A 125 -19.34 -10.16 -11.56
N GLU A 126 -20.13 -9.13 -11.88
CA GLU A 126 -21.47 -8.93 -11.33
C GLU A 126 -22.46 -9.88 -12.02
N GLY A 127 -22.76 -11.01 -11.38
CA GLY A 127 -23.74 -11.97 -11.91
C GLY A 127 -23.68 -13.41 -11.39
N PHE A 128 -22.91 -13.68 -10.32
CA PHE A 128 -22.80 -15.00 -9.68
C PHE A 128 -23.21 -14.98 -8.21
#